data_AF-K9STE1-F1
#
_entry.id   AF-K9STE1-F1
#
_cell.length_a   1.000
_cell.length_b   1.000
_cell.length_c   1.000
_cell.angle_alpha   90.00
_cell.angle_beta   90.00
_cell.angle_gamma   90.00
#
_symmetry.space_group_name_H-M   'P 1'
#
loop_
_entity.id
_entity.type
_entity.pdbx_description
1 polymer ?
#
loop_
_entity_poly.entity_id
_entity_poly.type
_entity_poly.pdbx_seq_one_letter_code
_entity_poly.pdbx_strand_id
1 'polypeptide(L)'
;MMKISLTIVSLFLVAIACLYLFWSSGDQPLFALTGVTPTNLGINDNKLAACPSSPNCVSSQAIDPQHYIAPIQYQSSNPEAYSKLKQLVESQKRTQIIAQTDNYIYAQTTSRLMGFVDDVEFYFRPDTQLIEVRSASRLGESDLGVNRQRIEQIRLKFHGLN
;
A
#
# COMPACT_ATOMS: atom_id res chain seq x y z
N MET A 1 -31.18 20.92 -45.46
CA MET A 1 -29.86 20.27 -45.33
C MET A 1 -29.13 20.86 -44.12
N MET A 2 -28.90 20.04 -43.10
CA MET A 2 -28.42 20.47 -41.78
C MET A 2 -26.93 20.83 -41.84
N LYS A 3 -26.60 22.13 -41.87
CA LYS A 3 -25.23 22.62 -41.67
C LYS A 3 -24.91 22.48 -40.18
N ILE A 4 -24.45 21.29 -39.77
CA ILE A 4 -23.84 21.12 -38.45
C ILE A 4 -22.63 22.06 -38.42
N SER A 5 -22.68 23.09 -37.58
CA SER A 5 -21.62 24.09 -37.49
C SER A 5 -20.30 23.42 -37.11
N LEU A 6 -19.20 23.73 -37.82
CA LEU A 6 -17.85 23.23 -37.51
C LEU A 6 -17.49 23.41 -36.01
N THR A 7 -18.05 24.42 -35.36
CA THR A 7 -17.87 24.70 -33.93
C THR A 7 -18.41 23.57 -33.04
N ILE A 8 -19.56 22.97 -33.40
CA ILE A 8 -20.19 21.89 -32.62
C ILE A 8 -19.36 20.60 -32.75
N VAL A 9 -18.85 20.31 -33.96
CA VAL A 9 -17.98 19.15 -34.20
C VAL A 9 -16.67 19.30 -33.42
N SER A 10 -16.07 20.49 -33.41
CA SER A 10 -14.85 20.79 -32.66
C SER A 10 -15.04 20.62 -31.14
N LEU A 11 -16.13 21.18 -30.58
CA LEU A 11 -16.46 21.02 -29.15
C LEU A 11 -16.65 19.55 -28.76
N PHE A 12 -17.27 18.74 -29.63
CA PHE A 12 -17.47 17.31 -29.39
C PHE A 12 -16.16 16.52 -29.41
N LEU A 13 -15.26 16.82 -30.35
CA LEU A 13 -13.94 16.21 -30.43
C LEU A 13 -13.05 16.58 -29.24
N VAL A 14 -13.10 17.84 -28.78
CA VAL A 14 -12.41 18.29 -27.57
C VAL A 14 -12.96 17.58 -26.33
N ALA A 15 -14.29 17.44 -26.20
CA ALA A 15 -14.91 16.71 -25.09
C ALA A 15 -14.51 15.23 -25.08
N ILE A 16 -14.48 14.57 -26.24
CA ILE A 16 -14.02 13.18 -26.38
C ILE A 16 -12.54 13.06 -26.01
N ALA A 17 -11.69 13.98 -26.48
CA ALA A 17 -10.27 14.00 -26.14
C ALA A 17 -10.06 14.21 -24.63
N CYS A 18 -10.80 15.13 -24.00
CA CYS A 18 -10.79 15.31 -22.55
C CYS A 18 -11.23 14.04 -21.82
N LEU A 19 -12.32 13.40 -22.24
CA LEU A 19 -12.80 12.15 -21.64
C LEU A 19 -11.79 11.00 -21.81
N TYR A 20 -11.10 10.91 -22.95
CA TYR A 20 -10.02 9.96 -23.16
C TYR A 20 -8.81 10.25 -22.25
N LEU A 21 -8.41 11.51 -22.08
CA LEU A 21 -7.34 11.91 -21.17
C LEU A 21 -7.71 11.68 -19.69
N PHE A 22 -8.98 11.84 -19.34
CA PHE A 22 -9.52 11.49 -18.01
C PHE A 22 -9.58 9.97 -17.78
N TRP A 23 -9.85 9.18 -18.81
CA TRP A 23 -9.82 7.72 -18.72
C TRP A 23 -8.37 7.19 -18.70
N SER A 24 -7.46 7.81 -19.45
CA SER A 24 -6.05 7.39 -19.54
C SER A 24 -5.20 7.84 -18.35
N SER A 25 -5.66 8.80 -17.56
CA SER A 25 -5.03 9.22 -16.30
C SER A 25 -5.36 8.26 -15.16
N GLY A 26 -5.06 6.98 -15.36
CA GLY A 26 -5.19 5.97 -14.32
C GLY A 26 -4.34 6.33 -13.10
N ASP A 27 -4.99 6.52 -11.94
CA ASP A 27 -4.45 6.57 -10.56
C ASP A 27 -3.09 7.28 -10.32
N GLN A 28 -2.64 8.16 -11.21
CA GLN A 28 -1.38 8.90 -11.05
C GLN A 28 -1.55 10.01 -10.02
N PRO A 29 -0.57 10.22 -9.14
CA PRO A 29 -0.62 11.30 -8.17
C PRO A 29 -0.43 12.67 -8.84
N LEU A 30 -1.01 13.71 -8.23
CA LEU A 30 -0.86 15.09 -8.70
C LEU A 30 0.55 15.65 -8.46
N PHE A 31 1.21 15.18 -7.40
CA PHE A 31 2.60 15.51 -7.06
C PHE A 31 3.45 14.24 -6.96
N ALA A 32 4.78 14.37 -7.09
CA ALA A 32 5.73 13.26 -7.03
C ALA A 32 6.64 13.32 -5.79
N LEU A 33 6.04 13.35 -4.59
CA LEU A 33 6.77 13.43 -3.31
C LEU A 33 7.16 12.02 -2.79
N THR A 34 7.89 11.25 -3.58
CA THR A 34 8.09 9.81 -3.32
C THR A 34 9.04 9.50 -2.15
N GLY A 35 9.95 10.41 -1.81
CA GLY A 35 11.04 10.13 -0.87
C GLY A 35 12.10 9.16 -1.43
N VAL A 36 13.05 8.75 -0.58
CA VAL A 36 14.13 7.81 -0.91
C VAL A 36 13.73 6.40 -0.48
N THR A 37 13.91 5.41 -1.35
CA THR A 37 13.69 4.00 -1.00
C THR A 37 14.66 3.56 0.10
N PRO A 38 14.20 3.04 1.25
CA PRO A 38 15.08 2.55 2.30
C PRO A 38 15.90 1.35 1.82
N THR A 39 17.17 1.28 2.23
CA THR A 39 18.09 0.20 1.85
C THR A 39 18.09 -0.97 2.83
N ASN A 40 17.36 -0.86 3.93
CA ASN A 40 17.31 -1.83 5.03
C ASN A 40 16.00 -2.64 5.09
N LEU A 41 15.18 -2.60 4.03
CA LEU A 41 13.96 -3.42 3.92
C LEU A 41 14.30 -4.90 3.76
N GLY A 42 13.33 -5.77 4.06
CA GLY A 42 13.50 -7.22 4.06
C GLY A 42 13.67 -7.81 5.46
N ILE A 43 13.76 -9.13 5.48
CA ILE A 43 13.96 -9.90 6.72
C ILE A 43 15.46 -9.91 7.05
N ASN A 44 15.83 -9.32 8.18
CA ASN A 44 17.18 -9.34 8.73
C ASN A 44 17.11 -9.88 10.16
N ASP A 45 17.88 -10.94 10.45
CA ASP A 45 17.86 -11.62 11.76
C ASP A 45 16.45 -11.98 12.27
N ASN A 46 15.61 -12.51 11.38
CA ASN A 46 14.20 -12.83 11.64
C ASN A 46 13.36 -11.63 12.13
N LYS A 47 13.70 -10.42 11.70
CA LYS A 47 12.98 -9.19 11.99
C LYS A 47 12.81 -8.34 10.74
N LEU A 48 11.74 -7.54 10.73
CA LEU A 48 11.57 -6.44 9.79
C LEU A 48 12.41 -5.24 10.23
N ALA A 49 12.60 -4.27 9.33
CA ALA A 49 13.22 -3.01 9.67
C ALA A 49 12.52 -2.34 10.87
N ALA A 50 13.27 -1.64 11.72
CA ALA A 50 12.67 -0.85 12.80
C ALA A 50 11.88 0.34 12.24
N CYS A 51 10.87 0.81 12.97
CA CYS A 51 10.29 2.11 12.69
C CYS A 51 11.30 3.22 13.01
N PRO A 52 11.38 4.28 12.19
CA PRO A 52 12.06 5.51 12.60
C PRO A 52 11.30 6.16 13.77
N SER A 53 11.86 7.23 14.33
CA SER A 53 11.23 7.98 15.44
C SER A 53 9.97 8.76 15.03
N SER A 54 9.76 8.99 13.74
CA SER A 54 8.61 9.73 13.21
C SER A 54 7.33 8.89 13.30
N PRO A 55 6.16 9.50 13.60
CA PRO A 55 4.91 8.78 13.88
C PRO A 55 4.24 8.16 12.64
N ASN A 56 4.80 8.34 11.44
CA ASN A 56 4.32 7.80 10.17
C ASN A 56 4.86 6.37 9.90
N CYS A 57 4.98 5.57 10.95
CA CYS A 57 5.35 4.17 10.85
C CYS A 57 4.58 3.34 11.88
N VAL A 58 4.19 2.13 11.50
CA VAL A 58 3.74 1.11 12.45
C VAL A 58 4.46 -0.21 12.21
N SER A 59 4.72 -0.95 13.28
CA SER A 59 5.35 -2.27 13.24
C SER A 59 4.83 -3.16 14.37
N SER A 60 4.61 -4.45 14.08
CA SER A 60 4.28 -5.44 15.12
C SER A 60 5.44 -5.83 16.02
N GLN A 61 6.65 -5.43 15.63
CA GLN A 61 7.87 -5.65 16.39
C GLN A 61 8.34 -4.38 17.12
N ALA A 62 7.57 -3.28 17.05
CA ALA A 62 7.85 -2.09 17.83
C ALA A 62 7.57 -2.32 19.32
N ILE A 63 8.36 -1.67 20.18
CA ILE A 63 8.24 -1.77 21.64
C ILE A 63 7.45 -0.62 22.25
N ASP A 64 7.33 0.50 21.54
CA ASP A 64 6.61 1.67 22.00
C ASP A 64 5.16 1.67 21.50
N PRO A 65 4.20 2.21 22.27
CA PRO A 65 2.78 2.21 21.89
C PRO A 65 2.46 3.01 20.62
N GLN A 66 3.27 4.01 20.27
CA GLN A 66 3.00 4.89 19.13
C GLN A 66 3.18 4.13 17.81
N HIS A 67 4.26 3.35 17.69
CA HIS A 67 4.54 2.56 16.49
C HIS A 67 3.95 1.14 16.56
N TYR A 68 3.64 0.61 17.76
CA TYR A 68 3.12 -0.74 17.88
C TYR A 68 1.78 -0.93 17.16
N ILE A 69 1.67 -2.01 16.38
CA ILE A 69 0.42 -2.53 15.82
C ILE A 69 0.41 -4.04 16.00
N ALA A 70 -0.75 -4.67 16.19
CA ALA A 70 -0.74 -6.11 16.40
C ALA A 70 -0.30 -6.87 15.11
N PRO A 71 0.34 -8.05 15.24
CA PRO A 71 0.65 -8.94 14.11
C PRO A 71 -0.61 -9.68 13.63
N ILE A 72 -0.64 -10.14 12.38
CA ILE A 72 -1.77 -10.93 11.87
C ILE A 72 -1.59 -12.39 12.31
N GLN A 73 -2.51 -12.89 13.12
CA GLN A 73 -2.56 -14.31 13.48
C GLN A 73 -3.38 -15.08 12.45
N TYR A 74 -2.99 -16.32 12.15
CA TYR A 74 -3.73 -17.21 11.28
C TYR A 74 -3.82 -18.63 11.88
N GLN A 75 -4.75 -19.45 11.40
CA GLN A 75 -4.93 -20.84 11.86
C GLN A 75 -4.81 -21.86 10.71
N SER A 76 -4.91 -21.38 9.47
CA SER A 76 -4.74 -22.16 8.26
C SER A 76 -3.30 -22.63 8.05
N SER A 77 -3.08 -23.37 6.96
CA SER A 77 -1.72 -23.63 6.49
C SER A 77 -1.03 -22.32 6.08
N ASN A 78 0.31 -22.30 6.15
CA ASN A 78 1.10 -21.14 5.72
C ASN A 78 0.85 -20.76 4.24
N PRO A 79 0.83 -21.69 3.26
CA PRO A 79 0.52 -21.35 1.87
C PRO A 79 -0.86 -20.73 1.67
N GLU A 80 -1.87 -21.19 2.41
CA GLU A 80 -3.23 -20.64 2.37
C GLU A 80 -3.27 -19.21 2.93
N ALA A 81 -2.64 -19.00 4.09
CA ALA A 81 -2.52 -17.68 4.71
C ALA A 81 -1.76 -16.70 3.79
N TYR A 82 -0.66 -17.17 3.19
CA TYR A 82 0.15 -16.39 2.25
C TYR A 82 -0.67 -15.95 1.04
N SER A 83 -1.34 -16.89 0.38
CA SER A 83 -2.19 -16.61 -0.78
C SER A 83 -3.30 -15.61 -0.45
N LYS A 84 -3.96 -15.80 0.70
CA LYS A 84 -5.00 -14.88 1.19
C LYS A 84 -4.46 -13.47 1.42
N LEU A 85 -3.34 -13.33 2.13
CA LEU A 85 -2.75 -12.03 2.40
C LEU A 85 -2.32 -11.34 1.11
N LYS A 86 -1.67 -12.07 0.21
CA LYS A 86 -1.23 -11.55 -1.09
C LYS A 86 -2.39 -10.97 -1.89
N GLN A 87 -3.51 -11.70 -1.99
CA GLN A 87 -4.71 -11.20 -2.67
C GLN A 87 -5.26 -9.93 -2.02
N LEU A 88 -5.25 -9.86 -0.69
CA LEU A 88 -5.68 -8.65 0.03
C LEU A 88 -4.78 -7.46 -0.30
N VAL A 89 -3.46 -7.64 -0.31
CA VAL A 89 -2.48 -6.60 -0.68
C VAL A 89 -2.67 -6.14 -2.12
N GLU A 90 -2.80 -7.07 -3.07
CA GLU A 90 -3.04 -6.76 -4.49
C GLU A 90 -4.38 -6.04 -4.74
N SER A 91 -5.38 -6.28 -3.88
CA SER A 91 -6.68 -5.60 -3.96
C SER A 91 -6.66 -4.15 -3.44
N GLN A 92 -5.59 -3.74 -2.76
CA GLN A 92 -5.49 -2.38 -2.22
C GLN A 92 -5.25 -1.38 -3.35
N LYS A 93 -6.01 -0.28 -3.34
CA LYS A 93 -5.84 0.79 -4.32
C LYS A 93 -4.43 1.35 -4.25
N ARG A 94 -3.84 1.64 -5.41
CA ARG A 94 -2.50 2.26 -5.55
C ARG A 94 -1.41 1.50 -4.78
N THR A 95 -1.54 0.18 -4.70
CA THR A 95 -0.59 -0.70 -4.02
C THR A 95 0.02 -1.65 -5.04
N GLN A 96 1.34 -1.82 -5.00
CA GLN A 96 2.08 -2.71 -5.89
C GLN A 96 3.04 -3.58 -5.08
N ILE A 97 3.00 -4.90 -5.30
CA ILE A 97 4.01 -5.81 -4.76
C ILE A 97 5.31 -5.62 -5.56
N ILE A 98 6.40 -5.30 -4.85
CA ILE A 98 7.71 -5.00 -5.42
C ILE A 98 8.64 -6.20 -5.32
N ALA A 99 8.58 -6.93 -4.21
CA ALA A 99 9.35 -8.15 -4.00
C ALA A 99 8.54 -9.13 -3.15
N GLN A 100 8.76 -10.43 -3.38
CA GLN A 100 8.13 -11.48 -2.59
C GLN A 100 9.02 -12.72 -2.57
N THR A 101 9.00 -13.44 -1.47
CA THR A 101 9.55 -14.80 -1.30
C THR A 101 8.47 -15.67 -0.65
N ASP A 102 8.76 -16.95 -0.38
CA ASP A 102 7.81 -17.87 0.25
C ASP A 102 7.33 -17.42 1.64
N ASN A 103 8.09 -16.57 2.32
CA ASN A 103 7.78 -16.09 3.67
C ASN A 103 7.76 -14.56 3.79
N TYR A 104 7.81 -13.83 2.68
CA TYR A 104 7.92 -12.38 2.69
C TYR A 104 7.14 -11.72 1.55
N ILE A 105 6.48 -10.60 1.84
CA ILE A 105 5.89 -9.71 0.84
C ILE A 105 6.31 -8.28 1.16
N TYR A 106 6.86 -7.60 0.16
CA TYR A 106 7.10 -6.16 0.17
C TYR A 106 6.25 -5.49 -0.91
N ALA A 107 5.45 -4.51 -0.48
CA ALA A 107 4.63 -3.68 -1.35
C ALA A 107 4.89 -2.19 -1.12
N GLN A 108 4.64 -1.40 -2.15
CA GLN A 108 4.59 0.06 -2.09
C GLN A 108 3.16 0.54 -2.24
N THR A 109 2.71 1.46 -1.38
CA THR A 109 1.44 2.16 -1.54
C THR A 109 1.67 3.64 -1.83
N THR A 110 1.04 4.16 -2.88
CA THR A 110 1.19 5.57 -3.29
C THR A 110 -0.03 6.40 -2.94
N SER A 111 0.15 7.52 -2.25
CA SER A 111 -0.93 8.47 -1.93
C SER A 111 -1.47 9.18 -3.19
N ARG A 112 -2.79 9.41 -3.24
CA ARG A 112 -3.50 9.85 -4.46
C ARG A 112 -3.13 11.25 -4.88
N LEU A 113 -2.93 12.14 -3.92
CA LEU A 113 -2.71 13.56 -4.20
C LEU A 113 -1.22 13.85 -4.27
N MET A 114 -0.50 13.52 -3.20
CA MET A 114 0.87 13.97 -2.99
C MET A 114 1.92 13.02 -3.59
N GLY A 115 1.55 11.78 -3.92
CA GLY A 115 2.50 10.78 -4.40
C GLY A 115 3.49 10.27 -3.35
N PHE A 116 3.22 10.53 -2.06
CA PHE A 116 3.93 9.87 -0.96
C PHE A 116 3.87 8.36 -1.12
N VAL A 117 5.02 7.71 -0.97
CA VAL A 117 5.16 6.26 -1.03
C VAL A 117 5.36 5.74 0.38
N ASP A 118 4.53 4.76 0.74
CA ASP A 118 4.67 3.96 1.95
C ASP A 118 5.20 2.58 1.59
N ASP A 119 6.20 2.11 2.33
CA ASP A 119 6.74 0.77 2.24
C ASP A 119 6.00 -0.14 3.23
N VAL A 120 5.38 -1.20 2.73
CA VAL A 120 4.58 -2.17 3.49
C VAL A 120 5.24 -3.54 3.40
N GLU A 121 5.58 -4.13 4.54
CA GLU A 121 6.27 -5.40 4.65
C GLU A 121 5.44 -6.39 5.48
N PHE A 122 5.37 -7.62 5.01
CA PHE A 122 4.75 -8.75 5.70
C PHE A 122 5.75 -9.90 5.77
N TYR A 123 6.01 -10.38 6.98
CA TYR A 123 6.92 -11.50 7.23
C TYR A 123 6.19 -12.64 7.94
N PHE A 124 6.07 -13.76 7.24
CA PHE A 124 5.53 -15.00 7.77
C PHE A 124 6.60 -15.68 8.61
N ARG A 125 6.45 -15.65 9.93
CA ARG A 125 7.45 -16.21 10.83
C ARG A 125 7.48 -17.75 10.71
N PRO A 126 8.67 -18.35 10.58
CA PRO A 126 8.83 -19.80 10.72
C PRO A 126 8.28 -20.28 12.06
N ASP A 127 7.71 -21.48 12.07
CA ASP A 127 7.29 -22.22 13.28
C ASP A 127 6.24 -21.52 14.16
N THR A 128 5.67 -20.41 13.68
CA THR A 128 4.58 -19.70 14.35
C THR A 128 3.51 -19.37 13.32
N GLN A 129 2.24 -19.34 13.72
CA GLN A 129 1.16 -18.90 12.83
C GLN A 129 0.95 -17.38 12.93
N LEU A 130 2.05 -16.63 12.78
CA LEU A 130 2.10 -15.18 12.91
C LEU A 130 2.71 -14.54 11.67
N ILE A 131 2.08 -13.47 11.20
CA ILE A 131 2.61 -12.57 10.19
C ILE A 131 3.00 -11.27 10.89
N GLU A 132 4.30 -11.01 10.95
CA GLU A 132 4.84 -9.73 11.39
C GLU A 132 4.61 -8.70 10.28
N VAL A 133 4.32 -7.46 10.67
CA VAL A 133 3.93 -6.40 9.75
C VAL A 133 4.71 -5.13 10.02
N ARG A 134 5.03 -4.39 8.96
CA ARG A 134 5.51 -3.01 9.03
C ARG A 134 4.88 -2.20 7.91
N SER A 135 4.52 -0.95 8.19
CA SER A 135 4.07 0.02 7.18
C SER A 135 4.65 1.38 7.53
N ALA A 136 5.47 1.96 6.65
CA ALA A 136 6.22 3.19 6.92
C ALA A 136 6.26 4.11 5.71
N SER A 137 5.99 5.40 5.93
CA SER A 137 6.17 6.42 4.89
C SER A 137 7.65 6.76 4.67
N ARG A 138 8.06 7.00 3.43
CA ARG A 138 9.45 7.41 3.08
C ARG A 138 9.79 8.85 3.42
N LEU A 139 8.77 9.69 3.57
CA LEU A 139 8.91 11.13 3.73
C LEU A 139 7.78 11.66 4.63
N GLY A 140 8.08 12.76 5.32
CA GLY A 140 7.14 13.51 6.13
C GLY A 140 7.22 13.14 7.62
N GLU A 141 6.55 13.95 8.44
CA GLU A 141 6.52 13.81 9.89
C GLU A 141 5.20 13.22 10.39
N SER A 142 4.21 13.04 9.53
CA SER A 142 2.93 12.41 9.87
C SER A 142 2.23 11.93 8.61
N ASP A 143 1.55 10.80 8.73
CA ASP A 143 0.65 10.22 7.72
C ASP A 143 -0.82 10.30 8.16
N LEU A 144 -1.12 11.03 9.25
CA LEU A 144 -2.43 11.07 9.89
C LEU A 144 -3.00 9.68 10.26
N GLY A 145 -2.12 8.71 10.51
CA GLY A 145 -2.47 7.33 10.87
C GLY A 145 -2.82 6.45 9.68
N VAL A 146 -2.57 6.87 8.43
CA VAL A 146 -2.87 6.08 7.22
C VAL A 146 -2.21 4.71 7.25
N ASN A 147 -0.94 4.60 7.67
CA ASN A 147 -0.24 3.32 7.76
C ASN A 147 -0.92 2.38 8.78
N ARG A 148 -1.31 2.91 9.94
CA ARG A 148 -2.06 2.16 10.95
C ARG A 148 -3.41 1.68 10.42
N GLN A 149 -4.19 2.58 9.83
CA GLN A 149 -5.50 2.26 9.25
C GLN A 149 -5.39 1.20 8.15
N ARG A 150 -4.36 1.28 7.30
CA ARG A 150 -4.11 0.29 6.25
C ARG A 150 -3.92 -1.10 6.82
N ILE A 151 -3.03 -1.24 7.81
CA ILE A 151 -2.72 -2.54 8.40
C ILE A 151 -3.93 -3.08 9.17
N GLU A 152 -4.69 -2.26 9.91
CA GLU A 152 -5.91 -2.72 10.58
C GLU A 152 -6.99 -3.17 9.60
N GLN A 153 -7.16 -2.48 8.46
CA GLN A 153 -8.08 -2.93 7.42
C GLN A 153 -7.66 -4.28 6.81
N ILE A 154 -6.36 -4.49 6.59
CA ILE A 154 -5.83 -5.78 6.13
C ILE A 154 -6.10 -6.85 7.19
N ARG A 155 -5.83 -6.57 8.47
CA ARG A 155 -6.09 -7.48 9.60
C ARG A 155 -7.55 -7.92 9.64
N LEU A 156 -8.48 -6.95 9.63
CA LEU A 156 -9.92 -7.22 9.64
C LEU A 156 -10.34 -8.09 8.45
N LYS A 157 -9.97 -7.70 7.23
CA LYS A 157 -10.30 -8.47 6.02
C LYS A 157 -9.66 -9.86 6.00
N PHE A 158 -8.45 -9.99 6.52
CA PHE A 158 -7.77 -11.27 6.67
C PHE A 158 -8.55 -12.21 7.61
N HIS A 159 -9.24 -11.67 8.62
CA HIS A 159 -10.12 -12.42 9.50
C HIS A 159 -11.58 -12.51 9.01
N GLY A 160 -11.89 -11.99 7.82
CA GLY A 160 -13.25 -11.99 7.28
C GLY A 160 -14.19 -11.01 7.97
N LEU A 161 -13.64 -9.98 8.61
CA LEU A 161 -14.37 -8.91 9.28
C LEU A 161 -14.43 -7.66 8.39
N ASN A 162 -15.51 -6.88 8.53
CA ASN A 162 -15.73 -5.62 7.81
C ASN A 162 -15.47 -4.41 8.71
#